data_AF-A0AAV0GRS5-F1
#
_entry.id   AF-A0AAV0GRS5-F1
#
_cell.length_a   1.000
_cell.length_b   1.000
_cell.length_c   1.000
_cell.angle_alpha   90.00
_cell.angle_beta   90.00
_cell.angle_gamma   90.00
#
_symmetry.space_group_name_H-M   'P 1'
#
loop_
_entity.id
_entity.type
_entity.pdbx_description
1 polymer ?
#
loop_
_entity_poly.entity_id
_entity_poly.type
_entity_poly.pdbx_seq_one_letter_code
_entity_poly.pdbx_strand_id
1 'polypeptide(L)'
;MASSSNIVSAAALFLAIMAAAVHGQGTRVGFYSTTCPRVETIVRSAVQSRFNSDSTVAAGLLRMHFHDCFVQGCDGSVLISGAGTERTAIPNLSLNGFTVIDDAKTQLEAACPGVVSCADILALAARDAVVLANGPTWAVPTGRRDGRISVAQEGGHTLGTASCATFNNRLFNYQGTGGPDPSIAADFLPTLRSFCPQNNNGAARVAMDTGSQNRFDTSYFTNIRNGRGVLESDQRLWSDNRTGNFVRRYLGLSGLLGLTFNVEFGRAMVRMGNVGVRTGTNGEIRRVCSAVN
;
A
#
# COMPACT_ATOMS: atom_id res chain seq x y z
N MET A 1 19.71 50.22 -33.59
CA MET A 1 18.50 49.48 -34.05
C MET A 1 18.87 48.01 -34.09
N ALA A 2 18.44 47.23 -33.09
CA ALA A 2 18.67 45.78 -33.09
C ALA A 2 17.74 45.15 -34.14
N SER A 3 18.32 44.37 -35.05
CA SER A 3 17.60 43.73 -36.16
C SER A 3 16.46 42.85 -35.65
N SER A 4 15.25 43.11 -36.15
CA SER A 4 14.01 42.40 -35.83
C SER A 4 14.09 40.88 -36.06
N SER A 5 14.99 40.42 -36.93
CA SER A 5 15.24 38.98 -37.18
C SER A 5 15.90 38.24 -36.00
N ASN A 6 16.68 38.94 -35.17
CA ASN A 6 17.38 38.31 -34.03
C ASN A 6 16.44 38.08 -32.84
N ILE A 7 15.41 38.93 -32.69
CA ILE A 7 14.42 38.83 -31.60
C ILE A 7 13.45 37.68 -31.87
N VAL A 8 13.02 37.49 -33.12
CA VAL A 8 12.11 36.39 -33.51
C VAL A 8 12.80 35.02 -33.36
N SER A 9 14.08 34.91 -33.72
CA SER A 9 14.85 33.66 -33.55
C SER A 9 15.11 33.30 -32.08
N ALA A 10 15.38 34.31 -31.24
CA ALA A 10 15.56 34.09 -29.80
C ALA A 10 14.25 33.68 -29.12
N ALA A 11 13.11 34.27 -29.51
CA ALA A 11 11.80 33.93 -28.98
C ALA A 11 11.35 32.51 -29.39
N ALA A 12 11.61 32.10 -30.64
CA ALA A 12 11.32 30.75 -31.11
C ALA A 12 12.20 29.69 -30.41
N LEU A 13 13.47 30.00 -30.14
CA LEU A 13 14.37 29.12 -29.39
C LEU A 13 13.96 29.03 -27.90
N PHE A 14 13.50 30.13 -27.29
CA PHE A 14 12.96 30.14 -25.92
C PHE A 14 11.64 29.36 -25.81
N LEU A 15 10.74 29.46 -26.80
CA LEU A 15 9.51 28.66 -26.87
C LEU A 15 9.81 27.16 -27.08
N ALA A 16 10.83 26.82 -27.88
CA ALA A 16 11.27 25.44 -28.08
C ALA A 16 11.93 24.84 -26.84
N ILE A 17 12.68 25.63 -26.06
CA ILE A 17 13.25 25.21 -24.77
C ILE A 17 12.16 25.03 -23.70
N MET A 18 11.12 25.87 -23.69
CA MET A 18 9.95 25.67 -22.81
C MET A 18 9.10 24.47 -23.23
N ALA A 19 8.99 24.17 -24.53
CA ALA A 19 8.32 22.97 -25.03
C ALA A 19 9.14 21.69 -24.78
N ALA A 20 10.47 21.78 -24.69
CA ALA A 20 11.35 20.68 -24.33
C ALA A 20 11.44 20.41 -22.81
N ALA A 21 10.96 21.34 -21.97
CA ALA A 21 11.04 21.26 -20.50
C ALA A 21 9.92 20.46 -19.82
N VAL A 22 9.13 19.66 -20.55
CA VAL A 22 8.12 18.75 -19.96
C VAL A 22 8.63 17.29 -19.86
N HIS A 23 9.95 17.07 -19.94
CA HIS A 23 10.53 15.75 -19.72
C HIS A 23 10.87 15.53 -18.24
N GLY A 24 9.98 14.81 -17.56
CA GLY A 24 10.34 13.97 -16.42
C GLY A 24 10.32 14.62 -15.03
N GLN A 25 9.33 15.44 -14.69
CA GLN A 25 9.10 15.68 -13.26
C GLN A 25 8.67 14.37 -12.61
N GLY A 26 9.50 13.89 -11.68
CA GLY A 26 9.16 12.78 -10.79
C GLY A 26 7.88 13.07 -9.99
N THR A 27 7.49 12.13 -9.13
CA THR A 27 6.37 12.37 -8.23
C THR A 27 6.66 13.58 -7.32
N ARG A 28 5.65 14.40 -7.06
CA ARG A 28 5.76 15.56 -6.17
C ARG A 28 4.47 15.79 -5.39
N VAL A 29 4.59 16.40 -4.21
CA VAL A 29 3.42 16.83 -3.46
C VAL A 29 2.72 17.96 -4.24
N GLY A 30 1.40 17.90 -4.34
CA GLY A 30 0.61 18.90 -5.07
C GLY A 30 0.71 18.81 -6.60
N PHE A 31 1.09 17.65 -7.17
CA PHE A 31 1.18 17.45 -8.62
C PHE A 31 -0.10 17.85 -9.37
N TYR A 32 -1.27 17.53 -8.79
CA TYR A 32 -2.60 17.83 -9.35
C TYR A 32 -3.21 19.16 -8.88
N SER A 33 -2.47 20.00 -8.15
CA SER A 33 -3.02 21.22 -7.53
C SER A 33 -3.73 22.16 -8.50
N THR A 34 -3.27 22.24 -9.75
CA THR A 34 -3.90 23.04 -10.82
C THR A 34 -4.86 22.22 -11.68
N THR A 35 -4.53 20.96 -11.98
CA THR A 35 -5.23 20.15 -13.00
C THR A 35 -6.41 19.35 -12.45
N CYS A 36 -6.36 18.94 -11.17
CA CYS A 36 -7.47 18.33 -10.47
C CYS A 36 -7.45 18.70 -8.98
N PRO A 37 -7.81 19.94 -8.61
CA PRO A 37 -7.65 20.47 -7.24
C PRO A 37 -8.43 19.68 -6.18
N ARG A 38 -9.48 18.95 -6.58
CA ARG A 38 -10.34 18.16 -5.69
C ARG A 38 -9.87 16.71 -5.50
N VAL A 39 -8.75 16.30 -6.10
CA VAL A 39 -8.32 14.88 -6.11
C VAL A 39 -8.25 14.27 -4.72
N GLU A 40 -7.58 14.93 -3.77
CA GLU A 40 -7.44 14.39 -2.40
C GLU A 40 -8.80 14.26 -1.71
N THR A 41 -9.67 15.25 -1.87
CA THR A 41 -11.01 15.23 -1.24
C THR A 41 -11.91 14.14 -1.82
N ILE A 42 -11.85 13.90 -3.12
CA ILE A 42 -12.65 12.87 -3.78
C ILE A 42 -12.19 11.48 -3.35
N VAL A 43 -10.87 11.21 -3.39
CA VAL A 43 -10.31 9.92 -2.95
C VAL A 43 -10.63 9.67 -1.49
N ARG A 44 -10.40 10.66 -0.60
CA ARG A 44 -10.73 10.55 0.82
C ARG A 44 -12.20 10.21 1.05
N SER A 45 -13.11 10.84 0.31
CA SER A 45 -14.55 10.62 0.45
C SER A 45 -14.95 9.21 0.03
N ALA A 46 -14.39 8.69 -1.05
CA ALA A 46 -14.62 7.31 -1.49
C ALA A 46 -14.14 6.30 -0.42
N VAL A 47 -12.94 6.49 0.12
CA VAL A 47 -12.39 5.63 1.18
C VAL A 47 -13.23 5.73 2.46
N GLN A 48 -13.60 6.94 2.88
CA GLN A 48 -14.44 7.15 4.08
C GLN A 48 -15.79 6.47 3.95
N SER A 49 -16.45 6.60 2.79
CA SER A 49 -17.75 5.99 2.55
C SER A 49 -17.70 4.48 2.78
N ARG A 50 -16.70 3.79 2.19
CA ARG A 50 -16.55 2.35 2.40
C ARG A 50 -16.14 2.00 3.83
N PHE A 51 -15.20 2.76 4.41
CA PHE A 51 -14.72 2.54 5.78
C PHE A 51 -15.84 2.60 6.81
N ASN A 52 -16.82 3.51 6.65
CA ASN A 52 -17.97 3.62 7.55
C ASN A 52 -18.84 2.35 7.55
N SER A 53 -18.89 1.61 6.43
CA SER A 53 -19.62 0.35 6.33
C SER A 53 -18.79 -0.88 6.68
N ASP A 54 -17.48 -0.81 6.46
CA ASP A 54 -16.55 -1.92 6.56
C ASP A 54 -15.14 -1.39 6.83
N SER A 55 -14.77 -1.34 8.12
CA SER A 55 -13.47 -0.82 8.55
C SER A 55 -12.28 -1.67 8.07
N THR A 56 -12.51 -2.92 7.66
CA THR A 56 -11.44 -3.83 7.18
C THR A 56 -10.83 -3.34 5.86
N VAL A 57 -11.55 -2.47 5.15
CA VAL A 57 -11.06 -1.83 3.91
C VAL A 57 -9.78 -1.04 4.13
N ALA A 58 -9.54 -0.50 5.34
CA ALA A 58 -8.34 0.26 5.62
C ALA A 58 -7.07 -0.60 5.49
N ALA A 59 -7.07 -1.78 6.10
CA ALA A 59 -5.98 -2.75 5.97
C ALA A 59 -5.86 -3.25 4.52
N GLY A 60 -6.98 -3.44 3.84
CA GLY A 60 -7.03 -3.89 2.44
C GLY A 60 -6.39 -2.91 1.45
N LEU A 61 -6.70 -1.63 1.55
CA LEU A 61 -6.16 -0.59 0.67
C LEU A 61 -4.66 -0.36 0.92
N LEU A 62 -4.24 -0.34 2.19
CA LEU A 62 -2.83 -0.25 2.54
C LEU A 62 -2.04 -1.43 1.97
N ARG A 63 -2.59 -2.65 2.11
CA ARG A 63 -2.01 -3.87 1.54
C ARG A 63 -1.96 -3.82 0.02
N MET A 64 -3.03 -3.39 -0.64
CA MET A 64 -3.05 -3.30 -2.10
C MET A 64 -1.97 -2.36 -2.63
N HIS A 65 -1.75 -1.21 -1.97
CA HIS A 65 -0.67 -0.31 -2.35
C HIS A 65 0.73 -0.94 -2.16
N PHE A 66 0.92 -1.72 -1.09
CA PHE A 66 2.14 -2.50 -0.93
C PHE A 66 2.32 -3.49 -2.09
N HIS A 67 1.28 -4.27 -2.41
CA HIS A 67 1.33 -5.31 -3.44
C HIS A 67 1.56 -4.73 -4.84
N ASP A 68 1.06 -3.53 -5.11
CA ASP A 68 1.40 -2.75 -6.30
C ASP A 68 2.90 -2.43 -6.32
N CYS A 69 3.40 -1.72 -5.31
CA CYS A 69 4.76 -1.21 -5.30
C CYS A 69 5.88 -2.27 -5.34
N PHE A 70 5.60 -3.49 -4.86
CA PHE A 70 6.58 -4.57 -4.80
C PHE A 70 6.58 -5.47 -6.05
N VAL A 71 5.67 -5.24 -7.00
CA VAL A 71 5.56 -5.98 -8.25
C VAL A 71 5.63 -4.99 -9.40
N GLN A 72 6.75 -4.97 -10.14
CA GLN A 72 7.02 -4.01 -11.23
C GLN A 72 7.02 -2.51 -10.86
N GLY A 73 6.75 -2.15 -9.61
CA GLY A 73 6.76 -0.78 -9.10
C GLY A 73 5.36 -0.23 -8.85
N CYS A 74 5.26 0.97 -8.25
CA CYS A 74 3.97 1.57 -7.96
C CYS A 74 3.32 2.14 -9.23
N ASP A 75 2.77 1.28 -10.09
CA ASP A 75 2.20 1.64 -11.38
C ASP A 75 0.74 1.19 -11.57
N GLY A 76 0.08 0.71 -10.51
CA GLY A 76 -1.31 0.26 -10.55
C GLY A 76 -1.53 -1.05 -11.31
N SER A 77 -0.50 -1.82 -11.68
CA SER A 77 -0.63 -3.11 -12.38
C SER A 77 -1.51 -4.10 -11.62
N VAL A 78 -1.50 -4.06 -10.29
CA VAL A 78 -2.34 -4.91 -9.42
C VAL A 78 -3.84 -4.66 -9.63
N LEU A 79 -4.20 -3.48 -10.14
CA LEU A 79 -5.58 -3.10 -10.42
C LEU A 79 -6.09 -3.69 -11.73
N ILE A 80 -5.24 -4.18 -12.63
CA ILE A 80 -5.71 -4.80 -13.88
C ILE A 80 -6.44 -6.12 -13.55
N SER A 81 -7.61 -6.30 -14.16
CA SER A 81 -8.43 -7.49 -13.98
C SER A 81 -8.31 -8.45 -15.17
N GLY A 82 -8.56 -9.74 -14.93
CA GLY A 82 -8.51 -10.76 -15.96
C GLY A 82 -7.78 -12.02 -15.50
N ALA A 83 -7.94 -13.11 -16.24
CA ALA A 83 -7.22 -14.35 -15.98
C ALA A 83 -5.71 -14.14 -16.17
N GLY A 84 -4.90 -14.67 -15.26
CA GLY A 84 -3.44 -14.59 -15.35
C GLY A 84 -2.86 -13.21 -15.02
N THR A 85 -3.67 -12.29 -14.50
CA THR A 85 -3.20 -10.99 -13.98
C THR A 85 -2.68 -11.12 -12.55
N GLU A 86 -1.92 -10.12 -12.08
CA GLU A 86 -1.50 -10.04 -10.69
C GLU A 86 -2.69 -10.17 -9.74
N ARG A 87 -3.85 -9.57 -10.06
CA ARG A 87 -5.06 -9.67 -9.24
C ARG A 87 -5.48 -11.11 -8.94
N THR A 88 -5.19 -12.04 -9.86
CA THR A 88 -5.50 -13.48 -9.72
C THR A 88 -4.35 -14.31 -9.14
N ALA A 89 -3.19 -13.70 -8.86
CA ALA A 89 -2.09 -14.37 -8.19
C ALA A 89 -2.51 -14.83 -6.79
N ILE A 90 -2.01 -15.99 -6.35
CA ILE A 90 -2.31 -16.60 -5.05
C ILE A 90 -2.29 -15.59 -3.88
N PRO A 91 -1.25 -14.73 -3.72
CA PRO A 91 -1.24 -13.79 -2.60
C PRO A 91 -2.23 -12.63 -2.75
N ASN A 92 -2.68 -12.36 -3.97
CA ASN A 92 -3.58 -11.27 -4.31
C ASN A 92 -5.06 -11.68 -4.20
N LEU A 93 -5.37 -12.98 -4.13
CA LEU A 93 -6.73 -13.51 -3.92
C LEU A 93 -7.40 -12.98 -2.64
N SER A 94 -6.62 -12.44 -1.72
CA SER A 94 -7.11 -11.87 -0.46
C SER A 94 -7.01 -10.35 -0.40
N LEU A 95 -6.65 -9.68 -1.50
CA LEU A 95 -6.80 -8.24 -1.64
C LEU A 95 -8.29 -7.90 -1.73
N ASN A 96 -8.69 -6.81 -1.07
CA ASN A 96 -10.04 -6.26 -1.15
C ASN A 96 -9.92 -4.73 -1.36
N GLY A 97 -11.05 -4.06 -1.59
CA GLY A 97 -11.08 -2.61 -1.77
C GLY A 97 -10.90 -2.12 -3.21
N PHE A 98 -10.86 -3.01 -4.21
CA PHE A 98 -10.77 -2.63 -5.63
C PHE A 98 -11.90 -1.68 -6.05
N THR A 99 -13.12 -1.93 -5.56
CA THR A 99 -14.29 -1.08 -5.85
C THR A 99 -14.13 0.33 -5.31
N VAL A 100 -13.40 0.54 -4.20
CA VAL A 100 -13.14 1.89 -3.68
C VAL A 100 -12.28 2.70 -4.66
N ILE A 101 -11.31 2.04 -5.29
CA ILE A 101 -10.45 2.65 -6.30
C ILE A 101 -11.28 2.96 -7.56
N ASP A 102 -12.15 2.05 -7.99
CA ASP A 102 -13.04 2.25 -9.14
C ASP A 102 -14.06 3.38 -8.89
N ASP A 103 -14.63 3.45 -7.68
CA ASP A 103 -15.57 4.50 -7.28
C ASP A 103 -14.90 5.88 -7.24
N ALA A 104 -13.69 5.95 -6.68
CA ALA A 104 -12.89 7.17 -6.69
C ALA A 104 -12.53 7.58 -8.13
N LYS A 105 -12.11 6.61 -8.96
CA LYS A 105 -11.77 6.85 -10.36
C LYS A 105 -12.96 7.38 -11.15
N THR A 106 -14.14 6.81 -10.95
CA THR A 106 -15.38 7.25 -11.61
C THR A 106 -15.69 8.72 -11.28
N GLN A 107 -15.61 9.10 -10.00
CA GLN A 107 -15.81 10.48 -9.58
C GLN A 107 -14.74 11.44 -10.11
N LEU A 108 -13.48 10.98 -10.17
CA LEU A 108 -12.37 11.76 -10.70
C LEU A 108 -12.49 11.95 -12.22
N GLU A 109 -12.90 10.93 -12.97
CA GLU A 109 -13.13 11.06 -14.41
C GLU A 109 -14.28 12.02 -14.73
N ALA A 110 -15.30 12.11 -13.87
CA ALA A 110 -16.35 13.11 -14.01
C ALA A 110 -15.86 14.54 -13.69
N ALA A 111 -14.94 14.69 -12.72
CA ALA A 111 -14.47 15.99 -12.25
C ALA A 111 -13.29 16.55 -13.06
N CYS A 112 -12.37 15.69 -13.49
CA CYS A 112 -11.12 16.01 -14.17
C CYS A 112 -10.73 14.86 -15.13
N PRO A 113 -11.43 14.73 -16.28
CA PRO A 113 -11.31 13.57 -17.16
C PRO A 113 -9.86 13.32 -17.62
N GLY A 114 -9.32 12.13 -17.35
CA GLY A 114 -8.04 11.68 -17.90
C GLY A 114 -6.82 12.35 -17.28
N VAL A 115 -6.98 12.94 -16.11
CA VAL A 115 -5.92 13.66 -15.42
C VAL A 115 -5.22 12.75 -14.40
N VAL A 116 -5.98 12.02 -13.58
CA VAL A 116 -5.44 11.31 -12.40
C VAL A 116 -5.24 9.82 -12.71
N SER A 117 -4.04 9.30 -12.50
CA SER A 117 -3.73 7.87 -12.66
C SER A 117 -4.34 7.00 -11.57
N CYS A 118 -4.58 5.73 -11.89
CA CYS A 118 -5.06 4.75 -10.91
C CYS A 118 -3.98 4.44 -9.84
N ALA A 119 -2.71 4.45 -10.23
CA ALA A 119 -1.58 4.32 -9.31
C ALA A 119 -1.59 5.42 -8.22
N ASP A 120 -1.86 6.68 -8.58
CA ASP A 120 -1.94 7.76 -7.59
C ASP A 120 -3.21 7.70 -6.74
N ILE A 121 -4.34 7.24 -7.30
CA ILE A 121 -5.56 6.99 -6.50
C ILE A 121 -5.27 5.95 -5.42
N LEU A 122 -4.57 4.86 -5.76
CA LEU A 122 -4.19 3.82 -4.81
C LEU A 122 -3.27 4.35 -3.69
N ALA A 123 -2.26 5.15 -4.05
CA ALA A 123 -1.34 5.75 -3.07
C ALA A 123 -2.06 6.72 -2.10
N LEU A 124 -2.96 7.56 -2.63
CA LEU A 124 -3.79 8.46 -1.82
C LEU A 124 -4.77 7.67 -0.93
N ALA A 125 -5.41 6.64 -1.48
CA ALA A 125 -6.36 5.80 -0.76
C ALA A 125 -5.70 5.06 0.40
N ALA A 126 -4.46 4.58 0.24
CA ALA A 126 -3.68 3.97 1.31
C ALA A 126 -3.39 4.95 2.46
N ARG A 127 -3.03 6.21 2.15
CA ARG A 127 -2.86 7.26 3.18
C ARG A 127 -4.17 7.53 3.91
N ASP A 128 -5.24 7.67 3.15
CA ASP A 128 -6.56 7.96 3.70
C ASP A 128 -7.06 6.85 4.60
N ALA A 129 -6.91 5.58 4.18
CA ALA A 129 -7.20 4.40 4.98
C ALA A 129 -6.48 4.39 6.33
N VAL A 130 -5.17 4.70 6.36
CA VAL A 130 -4.40 4.75 7.60
C VAL A 130 -4.90 5.85 8.52
N VAL A 131 -5.17 7.05 7.99
CA VAL A 131 -5.69 8.17 8.78
C VAL A 131 -7.06 7.82 9.40
N LEU A 132 -7.96 7.16 8.65
CA LEU A 132 -9.26 6.74 9.18
C LEU A 132 -9.17 5.66 10.25
N ALA A 133 -8.12 4.83 10.20
CA ALA A 133 -7.79 3.87 11.24
C ALA A 133 -7.09 4.51 12.47
N ASN A 134 -7.07 5.84 12.61
CA ASN A 134 -6.37 6.62 13.64
C ASN A 134 -4.84 6.60 13.54
N GLY A 135 -4.30 6.24 12.37
CA GLY A 135 -2.88 6.30 12.10
C GLY A 135 -2.37 7.70 11.72
N PRO A 136 -1.05 7.81 11.43
CA PRO A 136 -0.48 9.08 11.01
C PRO A 136 -0.95 9.52 9.63
N THR A 137 -0.88 10.82 9.38
CA THR A 137 -0.96 11.39 8.03
C THR A 137 0.44 11.67 7.49
N TRP A 138 0.59 11.65 6.16
CA TRP A 138 1.79 12.09 5.46
C TRP A 138 1.40 12.73 4.13
N ALA A 139 2.28 13.56 3.60
CA ALA A 139 2.10 14.12 2.26
C ALA A 139 2.46 13.06 1.21
N VAL A 140 1.54 12.75 0.31
CA VAL A 140 1.73 11.75 -0.75
C VAL A 140 2.25 12.45 -2.01
N PRO A 141 3.49 12.18 -2.46
CA PRO A 141 3.93 12.61 -3.78
C PRO A 141 3.08 11.90 -4.84
N THR A 142 2.52 12.66 -5.77
CA THR A 142 1.68 12.18 -6.88
C THR A 142 2.32 12.56 -8.22
N GLY A 143 1.79 12.05 -9.33
CA GLY A 143 2.34 12.15 -10.68
C GLY A 143 2.77 10.80 -11.26
N ARG A 144 2.38 9.68 -10.64
CA ARG A 144 2.61 8.32 -11.19
C ARG A 144 1.76 8.13 -12.43
N ARG A 145 2.20 7.22 -13.29
CA ARG A 145 1.46 6.75 -14.46
C ARG A 145 1.20 5.27 -14.35
N ASP A 146 0.13 4.86 -15.01
CA ASP A 146 -0.36 3.49 -14.97
C ASP A 146 0.49 2.57 -15.86
N GLY A 147 0.87 1.42 -15.31
CA GLY A 147 1.48 0.31 -16.02
C GLY A 147 0.50 -0.38 -16.97
N ARG A 148 1.04 -1.12 -17.94
CA ARG A 148 0.25 -1.84 -18.95
C ARG A 148 0.40 -3.36 -18.87
N ILE A 149 1.20 -3.86 -17.94
CA ILE A 149 1.54 -5.27 -17.83
C ILE A 149 1.16 -5.73 -16.42
N SER A 150 0.35 -6.78 -16.33
CA SER A 150 -0.02 -7.42 -15.08
C SER A 150 -0.03 -8.93 -15.31
N VAL A 151 0.84 -9.64 -14.59
CA VAL A 151 1.07 -11.07 -14.76
C VAL A 151 1.08 -11.78 -13.41
N ALA A 152 0.32 -12.87 -13.28
CA ALA A 152 0.09 -13.56 -12.01
C ALA A 152 1.38 -14.10 -11.38
N GLN A 153 2.36 -14.48 -12.21
CA GLN A 153 3.65 -15.03 -11.78
C GLN A 153 4.47 -14.03 -10.96
N GLU A 154 4.22 -12.73 -11.13
CA GLU A 154 4.95 -11.67 -10.44
C GLU A 154 4.27 -11.25 -9.12
N GLY A 155 3.02 -11.66 -8.88
CA GLY A 155 2.27 -11.35 -7.66
C GLY A 155 2.84 -12.08 -6.44
N GLY A 156 3.71 -11.44 -5.66
CA GLY A 156 4.35 -11.98 -4.45
C GLY A 156 3.51 -11.87 -3.15
N HIS A 157 3.97 -12.54 -2.08
CA HIS A 157 3.27 -12.69 -0.79
C HIS A 157 3.34 -11.46 0.13
N THR A 158 2.24 -10.76 0.48
CA THR A 158 2.26 -9.70 1.53
C THR A 158 0.96 -9.37 2.30
N LEU A 159 1.06 -8.46 3.29
CA LEU A 159 0.44 -8.35 4.63
C LEU A 159 -1.01 -7.85 4.75
N GLY A 160 -1.80 -8.30 5.73
CA GLY A 160 -3.11 -7.69 6.07
C GLY A 160 -3.88 -8.50 7.10
N THR A 161 -4.83 -9.31 6.66
CA THR A 161 -5.31 -10.47 7.44
C THR A 161 -4.61 -11.72 6.92
N ALA A 162 -4.26 -12.64 7.81
CA ALA A 162 -3.62 -13.89 7.41
C ALA A 162 -4.68 -14.98 7.27
N SER A 163 -4.71 -15.64 6.11
CA SER A 163 -5.47 -16.88 5.94
C SER A 163 -4.77 -17.98 6.74
N CYS A 164 -5.53 -18.85 7.41
CA CYS A 164 -4.98 -19.98 8.16
C CYS A 164 -3.97 -20.80 7.32
N ALA A 165 -4.19 -20.93 6.00
CA ALA A 165 -3.28 -21.62 5.09
C ALA A 165 -1.83 -21.08 5.13
N THR A 166 -1.65 -19.81 5.47
CA THR A 166 -0.33 -19.15 5.49
C THR A 166 0.48 -19.40 6.76
N PHE A 167 -0.14 -19.86 7.86
CA PHE A 167 0.55 -20.08 9.15
C PHE A 167 0.15 -21.38 9.86
N ASN A 168 -0.65 -22.26 9.24
CA ASN A 168 -1.12 -23.51 9.84
C ASN A 168 0.03 -24.41 10.32
N ASN A 169 1.15 -24.42 9.59
CA ASN A 169 2.36 -25.17 9.95
C ASN A 169 2.88 -24.79 11.34
N ARG A 170 2.77 -23.51 11.75
CA ARG A 170 3.19 -23.06 13.08
C ARG A 170 2.29 -23.58 14.20
N LEU A 171 1.06 -23.99 13.91
CA LEU A 171 0.10 -24.40 14.94
C LEU A 171 0.18 -25.88 15.30
N PHE A 172 0.62 -26.73 14.36
CA PHE A 172 0.50 -28.19 14.50
C PHE A 172 1.79 -28.97 14.19
N ASN A 173 2.64 -28.49 13.27
CA ASN A 173 3.84 -29.22 12.86
C ASN A 173 4.96 -28.27 12.44
N TYR A 174 5.44 -27.48 13.38
CA TYR A 174 6.48 -26.50 13.12
C TYR A 174 7.80 -27.22 12.83
N GLN A 175 8.38 -26.96 11.65
CA GLN A 175 9.66 -27.54 11.20
C GLN A 175 9.72 -29.09 11.27
N GLY A 176 8.59 -29.78 11.13
CA GLY A 176 8.55 -31.25 11.17
C GLY A 176 8.65 -31.86 12.57
N THR A 177 8.54 -31.05 13.63
CA THR A 177 8.64 -31.52 15.03
C THR A 177 7.42 -32.27 15.53
N GLY A 178 6.29 -32.23 14.81
CA GLY A 178 5.00 -32.73 15.27
C GLY A 178 4.34 -31.87 16.36
N GLY A 179 4.92 -30.70 16.68
CA GLY A 179 4.44 -29.76 17.69
C GLY A 179 4.25 -28.34 17.16
N PRO A 180 3.65 -27.44 17.97
CA PRO A 180 3.51 -26.03 17.63
C PRO A 180 4.86 -25.30 17.67
N ASP A 181 4.94 -24.16 16.99
CA ASP A 181 6.08 -23.24 17.05
C ASP A 181 6.29 -22.75 18.50
N PRO A 182 7.47 -22.97 19.11
CA PRO A 182 7.73 -22.62 20.50
C PRO A 182 7.78 -21.11 20.75
N SER A 183 7.84 -20.27 19.70
CA SER A 183 7.77 -18.81 19.82
C SER A 183 6.35 -18.27 20.00
N ILE A 184 5.32 -19.11 19.81
CA ILE A 184 3.92 -18.73 20.04
C ILE A 184 3.64 -18.81 21.56
N ALA A 185 3.05 -17.76 22.11
CA ALA A 185 2.64 -17.73 23.51
C ALA A 185 1.65 -18.86 23.82
N ALA A 186 1.92 -19.60 24.91
CA ALA A 186 1.17 -20.80 25.28
C ALA A 186 -0.34 -20.54 25.50
N ASP A 187 -0.68 -19.35 25.97
CA ASP A 187 -2.06 -18.88 26.18
C ASP A 187 -2.76 -18.42 24.89
N PHE A 188 -2.01 -18.06 23.86
CA PHE A 188 -2.54 -17.60 22.57
C PHE A 188 -2.75 -18.73 21.56
N LEU A 189 -1.94 -19.80 21.65
CA LEU A 189 -2.04 -20.97 20.77
C LEU A 189 -3.47 -21.59 20.72
N PRO A 190 -4.20 -21.77 21.85
CA PRO A 190 -5.57 -22.27 21.82
C PRO A 190 -6.51 -21.35 21.01
N THR A 191 -6.35 -20.04 21.12
CA THR A 191 -7.12 -19.06 20.35
C THR A 191 -6.87 -19.22 18.85
N LEU A 192 -5.60 -19.28 18.41
CA LEU A 192 -5.27 -19.50 17.00
C LEU A 192 -5.84 -20.82 16.47
N ARG A 193 -5.76 -21.91 17.25
CA ARG A 193 -6.32 -23.21 16.87
C ARG A 193 -7.85 -23.22 16.79
N SER A 194 -8.53 -22.41 17.60
CA SER A 194 -9.99 -22.26 17.51
C SER A 194 -10.44 -21.60 16.22
N PHE A 195 -9.68 -20.61 15.73
CA PHE A 195 -9.93 -19.97 14.44
C PHE A 195 -9.44 -20.81 13.25
N CYS A 196 -8.38 -21.59 13.45
CA CYS A 196 -7.73 -22.41 12.44
C CYS A 196 -7.63 -23.88 12.88
N PRO A 197 -8.74 -24.65 12.89
CA PRO A 197 -8.69 -26.06 13.23
C PRO A 197 -8.00 -26.88 12.12
N GLN A 198 -7.37 -27.99 12.50
CA GLN A 198 -6.48 -28.79 11.65
C GLN A 198 -7.13 -29.28 10.34
N ASN A 199 -8.46 -29.47 10.34
CA ASN A 199 -9.23 -30.02 9.22
C ASN A 199 -10.01 -28.96 8.41
N ASN A 200 -9.72 -27.67 8.58
CA ASN A 200 -10.36 -26.61 7.80
C ASN A 200 -9.62 -26.38 6.47
N ASN A 201 -10.35 -26.00 5.43
CA ASN A 201 -9.86 -25.64 4.09
C ASN A 201 -8.93 -24.38 4.07
N GLY A 202 -8.48 -23.89 5.23
CA GLY A 202 -7.58 -22.74 5.37
C GLY A 202 -8.21 -21.38 5.08
N ALA A 203 -9.50 -21.31 4.74
CA ALA A 203 -10.18 -20.09 4.31
C ALA A 203 -10.43 -19.08 5.46
N ALA A 204 -10.48 -19.55 6.71
CA ALA A 204 -10.66 -18.70 7.86
C ALA A 204 -9.51 -17.68 7.97
N ARG A 205 -9.85 -16.46 8.44
CA ARG A 205 -8.93 -15.33 8.54
C ARG A 205 -8.75 -14.95 9.99
N VAL A 206 -7.51 -14.65 10.37
CA VAL A 206 -7.17 -14.18 11.71
C VAL A 206 -6.66 -12.76 11.62
N ALA A 207 -7.05 -11.94 12.60
CA ALA A 207 -6.57 -10.57 12.71
C ALA A 207 -5.10 -10.55 13.16
N MET A 208 -4.29 -9.76 12.47
CA MET A 208 -2.85 -9.64 12.74
C MET A 208 -2.53 -8.89 14.04
N ASP A 209 -3.46 -8.05 14.52
CA ASP A 209 -3.32 -7.28 15.75
C ASP A 209 -4.49 -7.57 16.72
N THR A 210 -4.26 -8.50 17.64
CA THR A 210 -5.30 -8.96 18.58
C THR A 210 -5.61 -7.86 19.60
N GLY A 211 -6.87 -7.43 19.65
CA GLY A 211 -7.34 -6.38 20.56
C GLY A 211 -7.32 -4.95 19.97
N SER A 212 -6.79 -4.79 18.76
CA SER A 212 -6.78 -3.50 18.04
C SER A 212 -6.95 -3.67 16.52
N GLN A 213 -7.77 -4.64 16.11
CA GLN A 213 -7.86 -5.13 14.73
C GLN A 213 -8.18 -4.06 13.68
N ASN A 214 -8.87 -2.98 14.09
CA ASN A 214 -9.32 -1.90 13.22
C ASN A 214 -8.65 -0.55 13.53
N ARG A 215 -7.62 -0.53 14.38
CA ARG A 215 -6.88 0.69 14.73
C ARG A 215 -5.43 0.55 14.30
N PHE A 216 -4.87 1.66 13.85
CA PHE A 216 -3.46 1.78 13.52
C PHE A 216 -2.73 2.34 14.74
N ASP A 217 -2.14 1.45 15.53
CA ASP A 217 -1.43 1.80 16.75
C ASP A 217 -0.22 0.87 16.98
N THR A 218 0.42 1.00 18.14
CA THR A 218 1.61 0.20 18.50
C THR A 218 1.29 -1.11 19.22
N SER A 219 0.01 -1.49 19.34
CA SER A 219 -0.38 -2.73 20.00
C SER A 219 0.07 -3.96 19.22
N TYR A 220 0.19 -3.87 17.89
CA TYR A 220 0.91 -4.85 17.05
C TYR A 220 2.30 -5.21 17.59
N PHE A 221 3.13 -4.21 17.90
CA PHE A 221 4.47 -4.43 18.44
C PHE A 221 4.43 -5.01 19.85
N THR A 222 3.41 -4.66 20.64
CA THR A 222 3.17 -5.23 21.97
C THR A 222 2.78 -6.71 21.88
N ASN A 223 1.94 -7.07 20.90
CA ASN A 223 1.53 -8.44 20.61
C ASN A 223 2.73 -9.30 20.22
N ILE A 224 3.58 -8.82 19.29
CA ILE A 224 4.80 -9.53 18.92
C ILE A 224 5.74 -9.72 20.12
N ARG A 225 5.96 -8.67 20.91
CA ARG A 225 6.80 -8.76 22.14
C ARG A 225 6.32 -9.88 23.07
N ASN A 226 5.01 -10.04 23.17
CA ASN A 226 4.38 -11.03 24.06
C ASN A 226 4.21 -12.42 23.39
N GLY A 227 4.85 -12.69 22.24
CA GLY A 227 4.74 -13.98 21.56
C GLY A 227 3.41 -14.20 20.83
N ARG A 228 2.67 -13.13 20.56
CA ARG A 228 1.33 -13.17 19.93
C ARG A 228 1.35 -12.72 18.46
N GLY A 229 2.50 -12.77 17.79
CA GLY A 229 2.61 -12.55 16.35
C GLY A 229 2.00 -13.70 15.56
N VAL A 230 1.01 -13.41 14.70
CA VAL A 230 0.29 -14.41 13.90
C VAL A 230 1.21 -15.07 12.85
N LEU A 231 1.94 -14.25 12.10
CA LEU A 231 2.92 -14.72 11.11
C LEU A 231 4.29 -14.94 11.75
N GLU A 232 5.05 -15.92 11.26
CA GLU A 232 6.42 -16.17 11.72
C GLU A 232 7.35 -14.99 11.41
N SER A 233 7.19 -14.39 10.22
CA SER A 233 7.92 -13.18 9.81
C SER A 233 7.79 -12.06 10.83
N ASP A 234 6.61 -11.92 11.40
CA ASP A 234 6.26 -10.87 12.35
C ASP A 234 6.88 -11.17 13.72
N GLN A 235 6.78 -12.43 14.17
CA GLN A 235 7.38 -12.84 15.44
C GLN A 235 8.92 -12.67 15.44
N ARG A 236 9.56 -12.83 14.27
CA ARG A 236 11.00 -12.59 14.08
C ARG A 236 11.41 -11.12 14.15
N LEU A 237 10.49 -10.15 13.99
CA LEU A 237 10.81 -8.73 14.16
C LEU A 237 11.28 -8.38 15.57
N TRP A 238 10.86 -9.15 16.58
CA TRP A 238 11.29 -8.97 17.96
C TRP A 238 12.54 -9.78 18.31
N SER A 239 12.61 -11.03 17.86
CA SER A 239 13.70 -11.94 18.25
C SER A 239 15.01 -11.72 17.48
N ASP A 240 14.97 -11.15 16.26
CA ASP A 240 16.20 -10.76 15.55
C ASP A 240 16.81 -9.48 16.17
N ASN A 241 18.13 -9.50 16.40
CA ASN A 241 18.82 -8.43 17.12
C ASN A 241 18.81 -7.08 16.37
N ARG A 242 18.76 -7.10 15.03
CA ARG A 242 18.78 -5.89 14.19
C ARG A 242 17.41 -5.22 14.16
N THR A 243 16.36 -6.00 13.89
CA THR A 243 14.98 -5.49 13.82
C THR A 243 14.38 -5.24 15.21
N GLY A 244 14.73 -6.07 16.21
CA GLY A 244 14.23 -5.94 17.57
C GLY A 244 14.65 -4.66 18.27
N ASN A 245 15.73 -3.99 17.84
CA ASN A 245 16.07 -2.65 18.33
C ASN A 245 15.02 -1.60 17.92
N PHE A 246 14.55 -1.64 16.66
CA PHE A 246 13.51 -0.74 16.18
C PHE A 246 12.18 -0.97 16.91
N VAL A 247 11.79 -2.24 17.10
CA VAL A 247 10.57 -2.59 17.85
C VAL A 247 10.63 -2.05 19.29
N ARG A 248 11.78 -2.19 19.98
CA ARG A 248 11.98 -1.62 21.31
C ARG A 248 11.83 -0.09 21.32
N ARG A 249 12.37 0.61 20.32
CA ARG A 249 12.24 2.08 20.19
C ARG A 249 10.79 2.49 19.95
N TYR A 250 10.07 1.82 19.06
CA TYR A 250 8.66 2.11 18.78
C TYR A 250 7.76 1.88 19.99
N LEU A 251 8.12 0.96 20.89
CA LEU A 251 7.45 0.74 22.17
C LEU A 251 7.91 1.69 23.30
N GLY A 252 8.82 2.63 23.03
CA GLY A 252 9.37 3.52 24.06
C GLY A 252 10.28 2.84 25.08
N LEU A 253 10.75 1.61 24.80
CA LEU A 253 11.58 0.81 25.70
C LEU A 253 13.09 1.08 25.55
N SER A 254 13.49 1.91 24.59
CA SER A 254 14.91 2.24 24.33
C SER A 254 15.06 3.60 23.64
N GLY A 255 16.02 4.42 24.11
CA GLY A 255 16.44 5.69 23.52
C GLY A 255 15.95 6.96 24.25
N LEU A 256 16.77 8.01 24.26
CA LEU A 256 16.42 9.37 24.70
C LEU A 256 15.63 10.03 23.55
N LEU A 257 14.31 10.12 23.65
CA LEU A 257 13.44 10.76 22.63
C LEU A 257 13.50 10.12 21.21
N GLY A 258 13.58 8.79 21.14
CA GLY A 258 13.84 8.05 19.90
C GLY A 258 12.61 7.80 19.00
N LEU A 259 12.81 7.91 17.68
CA LEU A 259 11.96 7.44 16.56
C LEU A 259 10.48 7.17 16.91
N THR A 260 9.60 8.15 16.71
CA THR A 260 8.14 7.91 16.75
C THR A 260 7.71 7.05 15.57
N PHE A 261 7.13 5.88 15.84
CA PHE A 261 6.61 4.94 14.83
C PHE A 261 5.82 5.65 13.72
N ASN A 262 4.94 6.57 14.12
CA ASN A 262 4.11 7.35 13.20
C ASN A 262 4.90 8.15 12.15
N VAL A 263 6.03 8.74 12.55
CA VAL A 263 6.88 9.54 11.63
C VAL A 263 7.65 8.63 10.68
N GLU A 264 8.26 7.56 11.20
CA GLU A 264 9.01 6.62 10.37
C GLU A 264 8.10 5.83 9.45
N PHE A 265 6.86 5.54 9.87
CA PHE A 265 5.84 4.94 9.02
C PHE A 265 5.53 5.84 7.83
N GLY A 266 5.22 7.12 8.05
CA GLY A 266 4.96 8.07 6.95
C GLY A 266 6.15 8.19 5.99
N ARG A 267 7.39 8.24 6.52
CA ARG A 267 8.61 8.26 5.70
C ARG A 267 8.78 6.97 4.88
N ALA A 268 8.52 5.81 5.49
CA ALA A 268 8.59 4.52 4.81
C ALA A 268 7.54 4.42 3.69
N MET A 269 6.31 4.90 3.93
CA MET A 269 5.24 4.94 2.93
C MET A 269 5.60 5.83 1.74
N VAL A 270 6.19 7.00 1.98
CA VAL A 270 6.69 7.87 0.89
C VAL A 270 7.79 7.19 0.08
N ARG A 271 8.73 6.49 0.74
CA ARG A 271 9.80 5.75 0.04
C ARG A 271 9.25 4.60 -0.77
N MET A 272 8.36 3.79 -0.18
CA MET A 272 7.69 2.68 -0.86
C MET A 272 6.92 3.18 -2.07
N GLY A 273 6.13 4.24 -1.93
CA GLY A 273 5.36 4.83 -3.01
C GLY A 273 6.21 5.36 -4.18
N ASN A 274 7.53 5.52 -4.01
CA ASN A 274 8.42 6.00 -5.07
C ASN A 274 9.21 4.86 -5.75
N VAL A 275 8.96 3.61 -5.39
CA VAL A 275 9.58 2.44 -6.03
C VAL A 275 9.04 2.27 -7.45
N GLY A 276 9.95 2.16 -8.43
CA GLY A 276 9.62 1.79 -9.81
C GLY A 276 8.59 2.69 -10.51
N VAL A 277 8.40 3.93 -10.03
CA VAL A 277 7.34 4.80 -10.54
C VAL A 277 7.52 5.12 -12.02
N ARG A 278 6.42 5.08 -12.76
CA ARG A 278 6.36 5.55 -14.14
C ARG A 278 5.93 7.01 -14.17
N THR A 279 6.63 7.85 -14.94
CA THR A 279 6.35 9.30 -15.05
C THR A 279 6.50 9.78 -16.48
N GLY A 280 6.07 11.02 -16.75
CA GLY A 280 6.21 11.64 -18.07
C GLY A 280 5.41 10.90 -19.15
N THR A 281 6.09 10.31 -20.13
CA THR A 281 5.47 9.53 -21.20
C THR A 281 5.48 8.02 -20.94
N ASN A 282 6.14 7.56 -19.88
CA ASN A 282 6.20 6.15 -19.53
C ASN A 282 4.90 5.73 -18.82
N GLY A 283 4.14 4.82 -19.41
CA GLY A 283 2.81 4.42 -18.93
C GLY A 283 1.67 5.29 -19.47
N GLU A 284 0.49 5.16 -18.88
CA GLU A 284 -0.72 5.89 -19.29
C GLU A 284 -1.48 6.52 -18.12
N ILE A 285 -2.57 7.21 -18.44
CA ILE A 285 -3.63 7.52 -17.47
C ILE A 285 -4.82 6.66 -17.88
N ARG A 286 -5.03 5.55 -17.17
CA ARG A 286 -6.17 4.66 -17.45
C ARG A 286 -7.46 5.38 -17.18
N ARG A 287 -8.48 5.17 -18.01
CA ARG A 287 -9.86 5.68 -17.77
C ARG A 287 -10.62 4.77 -16.81
N VAL A 288 -10.36 3.47 -16.88
CA VAL A 288 -10.94 2.44 -16.01
C VAL A 288 -9.78 1.69 -15.36
N CYS A 289 -9.73 1.63 -14.02
CA CYS A 289 -8.57 1.06 -13.33
C CYS A 289 -8.42 -0.46 -13.48
N SER A 290 -9.43 -1.15 -13.99
CA SER A 290 -9.40 -2.59 -14.23
C SER A 290 -8.90 -3.01 -15.61
N ALA A 291 -8.65 -2.05 -16.52
CA ALA A 291 -8.27 -2.33 -17.91
C ALA A 291 -7.27 -1.30 -18.46
N VAL A 292 -6.37 -1.74 -19.33
CA VAL A 292 -5.53 -0.86 -20.16
C VAL A 292 -6.42 -0.13 -21.17
N ASN A 293 -6.09 1.12 -21.52
CA ASN A 293 -6.88 1.91 -22.48
C ASN A 293 -6.88 1.34 -23.91
#